data_AF-A0AAV1VTU2-F1
#
_entry.id   AF-A0AAV1VTU2-F1
#
_cell.length_a   1.000
_cell.length_b   1.000
_cell.length_c   1.000
_cell.angle_alpha   90.00
_cell.angle_beta   90.00
_cell.angle_gamma   90.00
#
_symmetry.space_group_name_H-M   'P 1'
#
loop_
_entity.id
_entity.type
_entity.pdbx_description
1 polymer ?
#
loop_
_entity_poly.entity_id
_entity_poly.type
_entity_poly.pdbx_seq_one_letter_code
_entity_poly.pdbx_strand_id
1 'polypeptide(L)'
;MEDRLGSTSSTIAIDSSNIGFQLLKKHGWKEGSGLGISEQGRIEPVETYVKNNKRGLGADKVKKNIMKPDHSDASKRNSRQEHSQKKTKAAKALSKRVKKMEEVEKKMQEKEFERAFFREFWPENV
;
A
#
# COMPACT_ATOMS: atom_id res chain seq x y z
N MET A 1 -20.87 -9.05 4.13
CA MET A 1 -20.01 -7.93 3.66
C MET A 1 -19.02 -8.54 2.71
N GLU A 2 -19.52 -8.76 1.51
CA GLU A 2 -18.86 -9.30 0.34
C GLU A 2 -17.74 -8.37 -0.12
N ASP A 3 -16.49 -8.82 0.02
CA ASP A 3 -15.35 -8.26 -0.70
C ASP A 3 -15.43 -8.69 -2.17
N ARG A 4 -16.39 -8.13 -2.92
CA ARG A 4 -16.44 -8.18 -4.39
C ARG A 4 -15.76 -6.94 -4.91
N LEU A 5 -14.51 -7.00 -5.37
CA LEU A 5 -13.92 -6.07 -6.34
C LEU A 5 -12.52 -6.58 -6.72
N GLY A 6 -12.45 -7.52 -7.66
CA GLY A 6 -11.20 -7.97 -8.25
C GLY A 6 -11.38 -9.17 -9.16
N SER A 7 -11.35 -8.93 -10.46
CA SER A 7 -11.36 -9.93 -11.54
C SER A 7 -12.73 -10.45 -12.00
N THR A 8 -13.52 -9.59 -12.65
CA THR A 8 -14.57 -10.04 -13.60
C THR A 8 -14.11 -9.95 -15.06
N SER A 9 -12.87 -9.48 -15.32
CA SER A 9 -12.36 -9.27 -16.69
C SER A 9 -11.77 -10.55 -17.30
N SER A 10 -11.24 -11.46 -16.48
CA SER A 10 -10.57 -12.68 -16.96
C SER A 10 -11.52 -13.72 -17.56
N THR A 11 -12.82 -13.63 -17.27
CA THR A 11 -13.85 -14.57 -17.75
C THR A 11 -14.61 -14.07 -18.97
N ILE A 12 -14.43 -12.81 -19.35
CA ILE A 12 -15.16 -12.20 -20.48
C ILE A 12 -14.32 -12.36 -21.74
N ALA A 13 -14.88 -13.00 -22.76
CA ALA A 13 -14.25 -13.14 -24.06
C ALA A 13 -13.95 -11.75 -24.67
N ILE A 14 -12.87 -11.66 -25.44
CA ILE A 14 -12.48 -10.42 -26.12
C ILE A 14 -13.54 -10.08 -27.16
N ASP A 15 -14.07 -8.85 -27.14
CA ASP A 15 -15.08 -8.43 -28.10
C ASP A 15 -14.57 -8.39 -29.54
N SER A 16 -15.47 -8.64 -30.50
CA SER A 16 -15.16 -8.68 -31.93
C SER A 16 -14.74 -7.34 -32.53
N SER A 17 -15.10 -6.22 -31.88
CA SER A 17 -14.61 -4.88 -32.27
C SER A 17 -13.14 -4.67 -31.95
N ASN A 18 -12.55 -5.49 -31.08
CA ASN A 18 -11.16 -5.37 -30.68
C ASN A 18 -10.22 -5.70 -31.85
N ILE A 19 -9.26 -4.82 -32.11
CA ILE A 19 -8.28 -4.99 -33.20
C ILE A 19 -7.48 -6.29 -33.04
N GLY A 20 -7.09 -6.65 -31.81
CA GLY A 20 -6.38 -7.89 -31.51
C GLY A 20 -7.21 -9.13 -31.83
N PHE A 21 -8.51 -9.11 -31.53
CA PHE A 21 -9.42 -10.19 -31.90
C PHE A 21 -9.48 -10.39 -33.42
N GLN A 22 -9.60 -9.29 -34.18
CA GLN A 22 -9.65 -9.33 -35.64
C GLN A 22 -8.34 -9.84 -36.25
N LEU A 23 -7.19 -9.43 -35.70
CA LEU A 23 -5.88 -9.91 -36.15
C LEU A 23 -5.72 -11.40 -35.91
N LEU A 24 -6.08 -11.90 -34.72
CA LEU A 24 -6.04 -13.32 -34.40
C LEU A 24 -6.90 -14.12 -35.38
N LYS A 25 -8.15 -13.71 -35.61
CA LYS A 25 -9.02 -14.37 -36.60
C LYS A 25 -8.42 -14.37 -38.01
N LYS A 26 -7.83 -13.26 -38.45
CA LYS A 26 -7.15 -13.18 -39.77
C LYS A 26 -5.98 -14.14 -39.91
N HIS A 27 -5.28 -14.43 -38.81
CA HIS A 27 -4.17 -15.39 -38.77
C HIS A 27 -4.62 -16.83 -38.50
N GLY A 28 -5.91 -17.13 -38.62
CA GLY A 28 -6.45 -18.49 -38.52
C GLY A 28 -6.75 -18.96 -37.10
N TRP A 29 -6.64 -18.08 -36.10
CA TRP A 29 -7.11 -18.41 -34.75
C TRP A 29 -8.64 -18.44 -34.71
N LYS A 30 -9.19 -19.45 -34.03
CA LYS A 30 -10.62 -19.64 -33.84
C LYS A 30 -11.01 -19.28 -32.42
N GLU A 31 -12.10 -18.53 -32.30
CA GLU A 31 -12.66 -18.16 -31.01
C GLU A 31 -12.99 -19.39 -30.17
N GLY A 32 -12.64 -19.35 -28.88
CA GLY A 32 -12.79 -20.48 -27.95
C GLY A 32 -11.70 -21.56 -28.05
N SER A 33 -10.76 -21.44 -28.99
CA SER A 33 -9.68 -22.42 -29.19
C SER A 33 -8.38 -21.96 -28.54
N GLY A 34 -7.62 -22.90 -27.97
CA GLY A 34 -6.27 -22.62 -27.46
C GLY A 34 -5.30 -22.26 -28.58
N LEU A 35 -4.21 -21.55 -28.24
CA LEU A 35 -3.15 -21.22 -29.19
C LEU A 35 -2.18 -22.40 -29.38
N GLY A 36 -1.55 -22.49 -30.54
CA GLY A 36 -0.54 -23.50 -30.86
C GLY A 36 -0.99 -24.50 -31.93
N ILE A 37 -0.06 -25.36 -32.37
CA ILE A 37 -0.27 -26.29 -33.50
C ILE A 37 -1.43 -27.26 -33.25
N SER A 38 -1.60 -27.69 -32.00
CA SER A 38 -2.64 -28.62 -31.58
C SER A 38 -3.64 -27.96 -30.63
N GLU A 39 -3.77 -26.62 -30.70
CA GLU A 39 -4.66 -25.83 -29.83
C GLU A 39 -4.38 -26.06 -28.33
N GLN A 40 -3.14 -26.42 -27.99
CA GLN A 40 -2.75 -26.85 -26.63
C GLN A 40 -2.62 -25.70 -25.62
N GLY A 41 -2.65 -24.46 -26.09
CA GLY A 41 -2.56 -23.27 -25.27
C GLY A 41 -3.78 -23.09 -24.37
N ARG A 42 -3.59 -22.42 -23.25
CA ARG A 42 -4.67 -22.15 -22.31
C ARG A 42 -5.68 -21.16 -22.92
N ILE A 43 -6.97 -21.48 -22.81
CA ILE A 43 -8.06 -20.62 -23.29
C ILE A 43 -8.25 -19.42 -22.35
N GLU A 44 -8.16 -19.66 -21.05
CA GLU A 44 -8.38 -18.62 -20.03
C GLU A 44 -7.07 -17.99 -19.54
N PRO A 45 -7.05 -16.68 -19.24
CA PRO A 45 -5.89 -15.99 -18.65
C PRO A 45 -5.52 -16.49 -17.25
N VAL A 46 -4.23 -16.53 -16.93
CA VAL A 46 -3.72 -16.98 -15.61
C VAL A 46 -4.23 -16.06 -14.51
N GLU A 47 -4.89 -16.65 -13.50
CA GLU A 47 -5.34 -15.91 -12.33
C GLU A 47 -4.15 -15.39 -11.53
N THR A 48 -4.24 -14.13 -11.11
CA THR A 48 -3.22 -13.50 -10.28
C THR A 48 -3.85 -12.92 -9.03
N TYR A 49 -3.09 -12.93 -7.93
CA TYR A 49 -3.51 -12.34 -6.68
C TYR A 49 -2.69 -11.09 -6.39
N VAL A 50 -3.36 -9.97 -6.18
CA VAL A 50 -2.71 -8.73 -5.79
C VAL A 50 -2.25 -8.84 -4.34
N LYS A 51 -0.95 -8.65 -4.10
CA LYS A 51 -0.38 -8.65 -2.75
C LYS A 51 -0.51 -7.26 -2.14
N ASN A 52 -1.47 -7.08 -1.24
CA ASN A 52 -1.70 -5.79 -0.57
C ASN A 52 -0.73 -5.51 0.60
N ASN A 53 0.09 -6.48 1.01
CA ASN A 53 1.01 -6.33 2.13
C ASN A 53 2.46 -6.11 1.67
N LYS A 54 3.27 -5.46 2.51
CA LYS A 54 4.70 -5.22 2.26
C LYS A 54 5.62 -6.26 2.89
N ARG A 55 5.07 -7.36 3.44
CA ARG A 55 5.87 -8.40 4.11
C ARG A 55 6.59 -9.28 3.08
N GLY A 56 7.70 -9.90 3.48
CA GLY A 56 8.40 -10.88 2.64
C GLY A 56 7.51 -12.07 2.26
N LEU A 57 7.87 -12.77 1.18
CA LEU A 57 7.28 -14.07 0.87
C LEU A 57 7.62 -15.05 2.00
N GLY A 58 6.67 -15.93 2.37
CA GLY A 58 6.84 -16.87 3.48
C GLY A 58 6.64 -16.27 4.89
N ALA A 59 6.42 -14.96 5.03
CA ALA A 59 6.13 -14.37 6.33
C ALA A 59 4.75 -14.81 6.86
N ASP A 60 4.69 -15.15 8.15
CA ASP A 60 3.46 -15.62 8.79
C ASP A 60 2.32 -14.61 8.62
N LYS A 61 1.16 -15.14 8.20
CA LYS A 61 -0.09 -14.38 8.10
C LYS A 61 -0.50 -14.01 9.53
N VAL A 62 -0.58 -12.71 9.81
CA VAL A 62 -1.17 -12.26 11.08
C VAL A 62 -2.63 -12.65 11.05
N LYS A 63 -3.02 -13.60 11.90
CA LYS A 63 -4.43 -13.90 12.17
C LYS A 63 -5.02 -12.61 12.74
N LYS A 64 -5.82 -11.90 11.95
CA LYS A 64 -6.64 -10.82 12.46
C LYS A 64 -7.61 -11.49 13.43
N ASN A 65 -7.38 -11.38 14.73
CA ASN A 65 -8.38 -11.79 15.71
C ASN A 65 -9.57 -10.84 15.54
N ILE A 66 -10.57 -11.27 14.78
CA ILE A 66 -11.87 -10.61 14.76
C ILE A 66 -12.48 -10.91 16.12
N MET A 67 -12.28 -9.97 17.05
CA MET A 67 -13.01 -9.97 18.32
C MET A 67 -14.46 -9.69 17.96
N LYS A 68 -15.29 -10.75 18.00
CA LYS A 68 -16.74 -10.62 17.89
C LYS A 68 -17.20 -9.70 19.04
N PRO A 69 -18.01 -8.65 18.79
CA PRO A 69 -18.63 -7.92 19.88
C PRO A 69 -19.74 -8.82 20.43
N ASP A 70 -19.48 -9.45 21.57
CA ASP A 70 -20.53 -10.16 22.30
C ASP A 70 -21.35 -9.13 23.07
N HIS A 71 -22.62 -9.00 22.70
CA HIS A 71 -23.60 -8.21 23.42
C HIS A 71 -24.01 -8.99 24.66
N SER A 72 -23.38 -8.71 25.80
CA SER A 72 -24.03 -8.93 27.09
C SER A 72 -23.58 -7.89 28.12
N ASP A 73 -24.60 -7.22 28.64
CA ASP A 73 -24.55 -6.18 29.65
C ASP A 73 -24.05 -6.77 30.98
N ALA A 74 -22.93 -6.28 31.50
CA ALA A 74 -22.62 -6.41 32.93
C ALA A 74 -21.49 -5.45 33.29
N SER A 75 -21.90 -4.36 33.92
CA SER A 75 -21.11 -3.43 34.71
C SER A 75 -19.90 -4.04 35.42
N LYS A 76 -18.88 -3.18 35.66
CA LYS A 76 -17.77 -3.34 36.63
C LYS A 76 -16.47 -3.90 36.07
N ARG A 77 -15.75 -3.09 35.26
CA ARG A 77 -14.28 -3.19 35.15
C ARG A 77 -13.57 -1.92 34.64
N ASN A 78 -14.21 -0.76 34.79
CA ASN A 78 -13.67 0.52 34.35
C ASN A 78 -12.84 1.19 35.47
N SER A 79 -11.59 0.75 35.70
CA SER A 79 -10.62 1.57 36.47
C SER A 79 -9.13 1.24 36.31
N ARG A 80 -8.71 0.17 35.62
CA ARG A 80 -7.28 -0.21 35.55
C ARG A 80 -6.58 -0.10 34.20
N GLN A 81 -7.28 -0.03 33.07
CA GLN A 81 -6.63 -0.01 31.74
C GLN A 81 -6.50 1.39 31.10
N GLU A 82 -7.30 2.38 31.49
CA GLU A 82 -7.21 3.73 30.91
C GLU A 82 -5.88 4.45 31.21
N HIS A 83 -5.24 4.14 32.34
CA HIS A 83 -4.04 4.85 32.78
C HIS A 83 -2.76 4.43 32.05
N SER A 84 -2.73 3.25 31.41
CA SER A 84 -1.54 2.74 30.74
C SER A 84 -1.47 3.13 29.26
N GLN A 85 -2.61 3.34 28.59
CA GLN A 85 -2.64 3.73 27.17
C GLN A 85 -2.55 5.25 26.94
N LYS A 86 -3.03 6.08 27.87
CA LYS A 86 -2.89 7.55 27.79
C LYS A 86 -1.42 8.00 27.87
N LYS A 87 -0.58 7.32 28.68
CA LYS A 87 0.85 7.63 28.83
C LYS A 87 1.67 7.37 27.56
N THR A 88 1.35 6.33 26.78
CA THR A 88 2.14 5.97 25.57
C THR A 88 1.81 6.83 24.34
N LYS A 89 0.58 7.34 24.22
CA LYS A 89 0.21 8.27 23.13
C LYS A 89 0.76 9.68 23.37
N ALA A 90 0.74 10.16 24.61
CA ALA A 90 1.32 11.45 24.98
C ALA A 90 2.85 11.49 24.79
N ALA A 91 3.55 10.43 25.21
CA ALA A 91 5.00 10.32 25.02
C ALA A 91 5.41 10.31 23.52
N LYS A 92 4.63 9.63 22.67
CA LYS A 92 4.86 9.61 21.21
C LYS A 92 4.57 10.97 20.55
N ALA A 93 3.59 11.72 21.04
CA ALA A 93 3.30 13.06 20.54
C ALA A 93 4.39 14.08 20.92
N LEU A 94 4.90 13.99 22.15
CA LEU A 94 6.01 14.82 22.63
C LEU A 94 7.30 14.55 21.83
N SER A 95 7.64 13.28 21.61
CA SER A 95 8.82 12.89 20.81
C SER A 95 8.76 13.41 19.37
N LYS A 96 7.58 13.40 18.72
CA LYS A 96 7.41 13.96 17.38
C LYS A 96 7.60 15.48 17.34
N ARG A 97 7.13 16.20 18.38
CA ARG A 97 7.30 17.66 18.48
C ARG A 97 8.76 18.04 18.71
N VAL A 98 9.44 17.33 19.61
CA VAL A 98 10.88 17.54 19.89
C VAL A 98 11.71 17.34 18.62
N LYS A 99 11.50 16.22 17.91
CA LYS A 99 12.23 15.93 16.67
C LYS A 99 11.99 16.97 15.57
N LYS A 100 10.76 17.50 15.46
CA LYS A 100 10.45 18.54 14.47
C LYS A 100 11.07 19.89 14.83
N MET A 101 11.17 20.20 16.11
CA MET A 101 11.82 21.42 16.59
C MET A 101 13.34 21.37 16.33
N GLU A 102 13.98 20.23 16.63
CA GLU A 102 15.41 19.99 16.37
C GLU A 102 15.74 20.08 14.87
N GLU A 103 14.89 19.55 13.99
CA GLU A 103 15.09 19.66 12.54
C GLU A 103 15.00 21.11 12.03
N VAL A 104 14.07 21.90 12.60
CA VAL A 104 13.93 23.32 12.25
C VAL A 104 15.13 24.13 12.75
N GLU A 105 15.61 23.85 13.96
CA GLU A 105 16.79 24.47 14.54
C GLU A 105 18.04 24.15 13.72
N LYS A 106 18.22 22.88 13.33
CA LYS A 106 19.34 22.48 12.47
C LYS A 106 19.31 23.18 11.12
N LYS A 107 18.13 23.28 10.48
CA LYS A 107 17.98 24.05 9.22
C LYS A 107 18.27 25.53 9.40
N MET A 108 17.94 26.10 10.56
CA MET A 108 18.26 27.49 10.89
C MET A 108 19.77 27.66 11.05
N GLN A 109 20.44 26.74 11.76
CA GLN A 109 21.89 26.74 11.92
C GLN A 109 22.63 26.51 10.60
N GLU A 110 22.16 25.64 9.71
CA GLU A 110 22.75 25.45 8.38
C GLU A 110 22.63 26.72 7.54
N LYS A 111 21.48 27.40 7.54
CA LYS A 111 21.31 28.68 6.85
C LYS A 111 22.17 29.79 7.44
N GLU A 112 22.30 29.83 8.76
CA GLU A 112 23.13 30.82 9.45
C GLU A 112 24.61 30.56 9.20
N PHE A 113 25.02 29.29 9.22
CA PHE A 113 26.36 28.84 8.83
C PHE A 113 26.65 29.21 7.39
N GLU A 114 25.76 28.91 6.43
CA GLU A 114 25.93 29.26 5.03
C GLU A 114 26.06 30.78 4.86
N ARG A 115 25.18 31.56 5.50
CA ARG A 115 25.24 33.03 5.47
C ARG A 115 26.52 33.58 6.09
N ALA A 116 26.98 33.02 7.21
CA ALA A 116 28.23 33.41 7.86
C ALA A 116 29.45 33.01 7.03
N PHE A 117 29.45 31.79 6.48
CA PHE A 117 30.48 31.25 5.61
C PHE A 117 30.66 32.09 4.35
N PHE A 118 29.57 32.44 3.66
CA PHE A 118 29.63 33.32 2.49
C PHE A 118 30.08 34.73 2.84
N ARG A 119 29.66 35.28 3.98
CA ARG A 119 30.13 36.59 4.47
C ARG A 119 31.64 36.62 4.71
N GLU A 120 32.21 35.53 5.22
CA GLU A 120 33.62 35.47 5.62
C GLU A 120 34.55 35.04 4.48
N PHE A 121 34.09 34.17 3.58
CA PHE A 121 34.93 33.58 2.52
C PHE A 121 34.63 34.11 1.11
N TRP A 122 33.50 34.81 0.89
CA TRP A 122 33.10 35.33 -0.44
C TRP A 122 32.36 36.69 -0.36
N PRO A 123 33.05 37.78 0.04
CA PRO A 123 32.42 39.07 0.35
C PRO A 123 31.81 39.85 -0.83
N GLU A 124 32.06 39.46 -2.10
CA GLU A 124 31.62 40.23 -3.28
C GLU A 124 30.20 39.92 -3.79
N ASN A 125 29.45 39.02 -3.15
CA ASN A 125 28.12 38.59 -3.61
C ASN A 125 26.97 38.76 -2.58
N VAL A 126 27.14 39.66 -1.61
CA VAL A 126 26.09 40.13 -0.68
C VAL A 126 25.80 41.61 -0.94
#